data_AF-A0A9D3BLP4-F1
#
_entry.id   AF-A0A9D3BLP4-F1
#
_cell.length_a   1.000
_cell.length_b   1.000
_cell.length_c   1.000
_cell.angle_alpha   90.00
_cell.angle_beta   90.00
_cell.angle_gamma   90.00
#
_symmetry.space_group_name_H-M   'P 1'
#
loop_
_entity.id
_entity.type
_entity.pdbx_description
1 polymer ?
#
loop_
_entity_poly.entity_id
_entity_poly.type
_entity_poly.pdbx_seq_one_letter_code
_entity_poly.pdbx_strand_id
1 'polypeptide(L)'
;MCARLDQRAVYQGCECKHTAHRGCPLLVFVADDVSDEDDSDPIRTVFQNSQGKKTIDVYWIADDGGLTLLIPYLFTRRRRWRKCKVRVFIMGQEETVKESRDNIIVLLKRFRLDVHDVIVMTDMDRCPLPKSLNRFEESVIPFRLFDDQQDGASIQELRKNAPWKISDKEFEAFKQKSENKVRLNEIIRKNSQHSALVLVSLPVPQRDCPSALYMAWLDTLTYGLHCPVALIRGNQQNVLTLYCQ
;
A
#
# COMPACT_ATOMS: atom_id res chain seq x y z
N MET A 1 56.66 -8.15 10.69
CA MET A 1 56.43 -9.48 11.29
C MET A 1 55.07 -9.47 11.98
N CYS A 2 54.22 -10.45 11.65
CA CYS A 2 53.11 -11.06 12.42
C CYS A 2 52.18 -10.19 13.29
N ALA A 3 50.88 -10.44 13.41
CA ALA A 3 49.95 -11.36 12.76
C ALA A 3 48.54 -11.02 13.30
N ARG A 4 47.51 -11.35 12.52
CA ARG A 4 46.12 -11.48 12.97
C ARG A 4 46.01 -12.55 14.05
N LEU A 5 45.13 -12.35 15.03
CA LEU A 5 44.63 -13.43 15.88
C LEU A 5 43.14 -13.64 15.58
N ASP A 6 42.89 -14.82 15.02
CA ASP A 6 41.62 -15.52 14.88
C ASP A 6 41.53 -16.50 16.07
N GLN A 7 40.33 -16.74 16.60
CA GLN A 7 40.08 -17.89 17.47
C GLN A 7 38.62 -18.35 17.39
N ARG A 8 38.39 -19.29 16.47
CA ARG A 8 37.37 -20.34 16.56
C ARG A 8 37.63 -21.24 17.78
N ALA A 9 36.56 -21.61 18.48
CA ALA A 9 36.58 -22.73 19.42
C ALA A 9 36.10 -24.01 18.71
N VAL A 10 36.89 -25.06 18.88
CA VAL A 10 36.68 -26.48 18.51
C VAL A 10 36.55 -27.26 19.82
N TYR A 11 36.01 -28.49 19.75
CA TYR A 11 36.20 -29.71 20.59
C TYR A 11 34.84 -30.39 20.85
N GLN A 12 34.49 -31.48 20.12
CA GLN A 12 34.73 -32.91 20.44
C GLN A 12 34.15 -33.29 21.81
N GLY A 13 33.24 -34.26 21.97
CA GLY A 13 33.20 -35.62 21.43
C GLY A 13 33.51 -36.60 22.57
N CYS A 14 32.56 -37.42 23.02
CA CYS A 14 32.83 -38.58 23.88
C CYS A 14 31.72 -39.65 23.79
N GLU A 15 32.17 -40.89 23.68
CA GLU A 15 31.43 -42.12 23.40
C GLU A 15 31.19 -42.99 24.65
N CYS A 16 30.15 -43.82 24.53
CA CYS A 16 29.91 -45.16 25.10
C CYS A 16 29.76 -45.39 26.62
N LYS A 17 28.66 -46.09 26.97
CA LYS A 17 28.70 -47.39 27.70
C LYS A 17 27.35 -48.13 27.65
N HIS A 18 27.41 -49.40 27.24
CA HIS A 18 26.37 -50.41 27.36
C HIS A 18 26.30 -50.98 28.78
N THR A 19 25.10 -51.20 29.29
CA THR A 19 24.80 -52.24 30.30
C THR A 19 23.38 -52.76 30.09
N ALA A 20 23.25 -54.09 30.01
CA ALA A 20 22.00 -54.82 29.94
C ALA A 20 21.64 -55.42 31.30
N HIS A 21 20.36 -55.36 31.73
CA HIS A 21 19.61 -56.53 32.21
C HIS A 21 18.15 -56.21 32.65
N ARG A 22 17.24 -57.00 32.05
CA ARG A 22 16.02 -57.66 32.59
C ARG A 22 14.79 -56.85 33.02
N GLY A 23 13.72 -57.03 32.22
CA GLY A 23 12.31 -56.89 32.60
C GLY A 23 11.35 -56.69 31.41
N CYS A 24 10.93 -57.75 30.72
CA CYS A 24 9.75 -57.77 29.81
C CYS A 24 8.45 -58.00 30.62
N PRO A 25 7.22 -57.95 30.06
CA PRO A 25 6.71 -57.48 28.74
C PRO A 25 5.56 -56.44 28.95
N LEU A 26 4.84 -55.82 28.00
CA LEU A 26 4.34 -56.12 26.66
C LEU A 26 4.18 -54.78 25.93
N LEU A 27 4.52 -54.69 24.65
CA LEU A 27 3.57 -54.27 23.61
C LEU A 27 4.24 -54.39 22.23
N VAL A 28 3.49 -55.09 21.39
CA VAL A 28 3.68 -55.41 19.98
C VAL A 28 4.28 -54.25 19.18
N PHE A 29 5.35 -54.54 18.41
CA PHE A 29 5.81 -53.68 17.32
C PHE A 29 4.70 -53.59 16.27
N VAL A 30 4.04 -52.44 16.19
CA VAL A 30 3.32 -52.02 14.98
C VAL A 30 4.26 -51.09 14.25
N ALA A 31 4.64 -51.49 13.03
CA ALA A 31 5.35 -50.62 12.11
C ALA A 31 4.36 -49.55 11.65
N ASP A 32 4.48 -48.34 12.16
CA ASP A 32 3.79 -47.19 11.59
C ASP A 32 4.66 -46.61 10.47
N ASP A 33 4.10 -46.68 9.27
CA ASP A 33 4.56 -46.04 8.04
C ASP A 33 5.03 -44.60 8.32
N VAL A 34 6.29 -44.32 8.01
CA VAL A 34 6.74 -42.95 7.83
C VAL A 34 6.14 -42.47 6.51
N SER A 35 4.93 -41.90 6.58
CA SER A 35 4.43 -41.08 5.49
C SER A 35 5.31 -39.83 5.41
N ASP A 36 6.08 -39.72 4.33
CA ASP A 36 6.74 -38.49 3.91
C ASP A 36 5.69 -37.38 3.74
N GLU A 37 5.41 -36.64 4.81
CA GLU A 37 4.73 -35.35 4.69
C GLU A 37 5.75 -34.33 4.20
N ASP A 38 5.81 -34.18 2.87
CA ASP A 38 6.34 -32.99 2.22
C ASP A 38 5.45 -31.80 2.61
N ASP A 39 5.78 -31.16 3.74
CA ASP A 39 5.18 -29.90 4.20
C ASP A 39 5.70 -28.73 3.35
N SER A 40 5.44 -28.82 2.04
CA SER A 40 5.69 -27.76 1.07
C SER A 40 4.38 -27.02 0.78
N ASP A 41 3.74 -26.54 1.84
CA ASP A 41 2.50 -25.77 1.75
C ASP A 41 2.75 -24.57 0.80
N PRO A 42 2.16 -24.55 -0.42
CA PRO A 42 2.58 -23.59 -1.45
C PRO A 42 2.30 -22.19 -0.93
N ILE A 43 3.29 -21.27 -1.02
CA ILE A 43 3.17 -19.89 -0.55
C ILE A 43 1.87 -19.27 -1.08
N ARG A 44 0.85 -19.21 -0.22
CA ARG A 44 -0.44 -18.63 -0.57
C ARG A 44 -0.36 -17.14 -0.40
N THR A 45 -0.56 -16.42 -1.49
CA THR A 45 -0.68 -14.96 -1.44
C THR A 45 -1.91 -14.55 -0.63
N VAL A 46 -1.90 -13.32 -0.11
CA VAL A 46 -3.07 -12.77 0.61
C VAL A 46 -4.36 -12.94 -0.20
N PHE A 47 -4.29 -12.86 -1.54
CA PHE A 47 -5.45 -12.98 -2.44
C PHE A 47 -6.01 -14.39 -2.60
N GLN A 48 -5.24 -15.42 -2.27
CA GLN A 48 -5.66 -16.82 -2.35
C GLN A 48 -6.41 -17.27 -1.09
N ASN A 49 -6.19 -16.58 0.03
CA ASN A 49 -6.82 -16.87 1.32
C ASN A 49 -8.21 -16.20 1.46
N SER A 50 -9.07 -16.80 2.28
CA SER A 50 -10.36 -16.19 2.65
C SER A 50 -10.13 -15.01 3.58
N GLN A 51 -10.60 -13.82 3.20
CA GLN A 51 -10.34 -12.58 3.95
C GLN A 51 -11.17 -12.43 5.22
N GLY A 52 -12.24 -13.22 5.38
CA GLY A 52 -13.12 -13.15 6.55
C GLY A 52 -13.91 -11.84 6.61
N LYS A 53 -14.12 -11.31 7.82
CA LYS A 53 -14.93 -10.09 8.08
C LYS A 53 -14.13 -8.78 8.00
N LYS A 54 -13.02 -8.76 7.26
CA LYS A 54 -12.18 -7.56 7.06
C LYS A 54 -12.87 -6.52 6.17
N THR A 55 -12.30 -5.32 6.09
CA THR A 55 -12.80 -4.22 5.25
C THR A 55 -12.05 -4.13 3.92
N ILE A 56 -12.75 -3.72 2.86
CA ILE A 56 -12.16 -3.21 1.62
C ILE A 56 -12.39 -1.69 1.66
N ASP A 57 -11.32 -0.92 1.72
CA ASP A 57 -11.41 0.53 1.82
C ASP A 57 -11.10 1.18 0.48
N VAL A 58 -11.98 2.09 0.05
CA VAL A 58 -11.91 2.73 -1.26
C VAL A 58 -11.72 4.23 -1.06
N TYR A 59 -10.53 4.73 -1.36
CA TYR A 59 -10.21 6.16 -1.34
C TYR A 59 -10.48 6.76 -2.71
N TRP A 60 -11.71 7.24 -2.88
CA TRP A 60 -12.19 7.84 -4.12
C TRP A 60 -11.91 9.34 -4.11
N ILE A 61 -10.67 9.69 -4.48
CA ILE A 61 -10.12 11.05 -4.43
C ILE A 61 -10.06 11.74 -5.80
N ALA A 62 -10.33 11.00 -6.88
CA ALA A 62 -10.35 11.52 -8.24
C ALA A 62 -11.47 10.86 -9.05
N ASP A 63 -11.90 11.53 -10.12
CA ASP A 63 -12.87 10.95 -11.04
C ASP A 63 -12.19 9.98 -12.01
N ASP A 64 -12.50 8.70 -11.82
CA ASP A 64 -12.01 7.57 -12.62
C ASP A 64 -13.11 6.97 -13.51
N GLY A 65 -14.21 7.69 -13.77
CA GLY A 65 -15.35 7.17 -14.53
C GLY A 65 -16.10 6.01 -13.82
N GLY A 66 -15.88 5.87 -12.51
CA GLY A 66 -16.50 4.84 -11.68
C GLY A 66 -15.77 3.49 -11.62
N LEU A 67 -14.63 3.31 -12.31
CA LEU A 67 -13.88 2.04 -12.29
C LEU A 67 -13.45 1.65 -10.86
N THR A 68 -12.98 2.63 -10.08
CA THR A 68 -12.52 2.44 -8.69
C THR A 68 -13.64 1.95 -7.78
N LEU A 69 -14.91 2.28 -8.08
CA LEU A 69 -16.09 1.79 -7.36
C LEU A 69 -16.60 0.44 -7.89
N LEU A 70 -16.35 0.12 -9.16
CA LEU A 70 -16.73 -1.17 -9.75
C LEU A 70 -15.87 -2.33 -9.22
N ILE A 71 -14.56 -2.13 -9.07
CA ILE A 71 -13.63 -3.15 -8.59
C ILE A 71 -14.04 -3.77 -7.24
N PRO A 72 -14.33 -3.02 -6.16
CA PRO A 72 -14.72 -3.59 -4.87
C PRO A 72 -16.03 -4.38 -4.96
N TYR A 73 -16.96 -3.96 -5.83
CA TYR A 73 -18.19 -4.70 -6.11
C TYR A 73 -17.95 -6.06 -6.77
N LEU A 74 -16.99 -6.13 -7.70
CA LEU A 74 -16.59 -7.40 -8.30
C LEU A 74 -15.91 -8.32 -7.27
N PHE A 75 -15.13 -7.76 -6.35
CA PHE A 75 -14.54 -8.52 -5.25
C PHE A 75 -15.60 -9.15 -4.35
N THR A 76 -16.59 -8.39 -3.87
CA THR A 76 -17.61 -8.92 -2.94
C THR A 76 -18.47 -10.03 -3.54
N ARG A 77 -18.54 -10.17 -4.87
CA ARG A 77 -19.18 -11.31 -5.55
C ARG A 77 -18.39 -12.62 -5.48
N ARG A 78 -17.09 -12.59 -5.12
CA ARG A 78 -16.22 -13.79 -5.05
C ARG A 78 -16.25 -14.41 -3.66
N ARG A 79 -16.25 -15.76 -3.60
CA ARG A 79 -16.34 -16.55 -2.34
C ARG A 79 -15.36 -16.10 -1.24
N ARG A 80 -14.14 -15.74 -1.62
CA ARG A 80 -13.06 -15.33 -0.70
C ARG A 80 -13.26 -13.96 -0.06
N TRP A 81 -14.06 -13.10 -0.68
CA TRP A 81 -14.22 -11.68 -0.35
C TRP A 81 -15.66 -11.29 -0.02
N ARG A 82 -16.65 -12.19 -0.20
CA ARG A 82 -18.08 -11.91 0.05
C ARG A 82 -18.43 -11.49 1.47
N LYS A 83 -17.57 -11.80 2.43
CA LYS A 83 -17.75 -11.43 3.85
C LYS A 83 -17.09 -10.09 4.18
N CYS A 84 -16.35 -9.51 3.25
CA CYS A 84 -15.70 -8.23 3.45
C CYS A 84 -16.71 -7.08 3.36
N LYS A 85 -16.52 -6.07 4.22
CA LYS A 85 -17.32 -4.86 4.22
C LYS A 85 -16.64 -3.78 3.38
N VAL A 86 -17.35 -3.18 2.43
CA VAL A 86 -16.78 -2.11 1.60
C VAL A 86 -17.05 -0.75 2.27
N ARG A 87 -16.00 0.06 2.48
CA ARG A 87 -16.12 1.44 2.97
C ARG A 87 -15.59 2.39 1.91
N VAL A 88 -16.30 3.48 1.66
CA VAL A 88 -15.90 4.49 0.67
C VAL A 88 -15.48 5.77 1.39
N PHE A 89 -14.27 6.23 1.12
CA PHE A 89 -13.71 7.47 1.62
C PHE A 89 -13.71 8.50 0.49
N ILE A 90 -14.34 9.65 0.72
CA ILE A 90 -14.42 10.77 -0.22
C ILE A 90 -13.81 12.03 0.40
N MET A 91 -13.32 12.94 -0.42
CA MET A 91 -12.88 14.26 0.05
C MET A 91 -14.09 15.18 0.20
N GLY A 92 -14.12 16.01 1.25
CA GLY A 92 -15.16 17.01 1.44
C GLY A 92 -14.75 18.04 2.49
N GLN A 93 -15.58 19.06 2.67
CA GLN A 93 -15.35 20.13 3.65
C GLN A 93 -16.17 19.88 4.92
N GLU A 94 -15.73 20.43 6.06
CA GLU A 94 -16.41 20.23 7.36
C GLU A 94 -17.87 20.70 7.33
N GLU A 95 -18.17 21.78 6.60
CA GLU A 95 -19.50 22.36 6.48
C GLU A 95 -20.49 21.47 5.70
N THR A 96 -20.00 20.73 4.70
CA THR A 96 -20.82 19.98 3.73
C THR A 96 -20.73 18.47 3.90
N VAL A 97 -20.22 17.98 5.05
CA VAL A 97 -20.02 16.54 5.31
C VAL A 97 -21.30 15.73 5.09
N LYS A 98 -22.42 16.17 5.68
CA LYS A 98 -23.69 15.44 5.60
C LYS A 98 -24.22 15.38 4.17
N GLU A 99 -24.27 16.53 3.51
CA GLU A 99 -24.76 16.64 2.13
C GLU A 99 -23.90 15.82 1.16
N SER A 100 -22.57 15.93 1.26
CA SER A 100 -21.63 15.17 0.43
C SER A 100 -21.80 13.67 0.65
N ARG A 101 -21.94 13.23 1.91
CA ARG A 101 -22.18 11.83 2.26
C ARG A 101 -23.49 11.32 1.66
N ASP A 102 -24.59 12.06 1.82
CA ASP A 102 -25.91 11.65 1.36
C ASP A 102 -25.98 11.62 -0.17
N ASN A 103 -25.37 12.58 -0.85
CA ASN A 103 -25.25 12.60 -2.31
C ASN A 103 -24.53 11.35 -2.84
N ILE A 104 -23.42 10.96 -2.20
CA ILE A 104 -22.69 9.75 -2.59
C ILE A 104 -23.48 8.48 -2.25
N ILE A 105 -24.19 8.43 -1.12
CA ILE A 105 -25.07 7.29 -0.79
C ILE A 105 -26.16 7.12 -1.85
N VAL A 106 -26.81 8.21 -2.27
CA VAL A 106 -27.81 8.18 -3.34
C VAL A 106 -27.21 7.70 -4.66
N LEU A 107 -26.01 8.17 -5.01
CA LEU A 107 -25.30 7.75 -6.20
C LEU A 107 -24.97 6.24 -6.19
N LEU A 108 -24.41 5.74 -5.09
CA LEU A 108 -24.06 4.31 -4.94
C LEU A 108 -25.30 3.42 -4.97
N LYS A 109 -26.42 3.85 -4.38
CA LYS A 109 -27.72 3.16 -4.47
C LYS A 109 -28.23 3.09 -5.91
N ARG A 110 -28.10 4.16 -6.70
CA ARG A 110 -28.48 4.15 -8.13
C ARG A 110 -27.70 3.11 -8.93
N PHE A 111 -26.43 2.91 -8.60
CA PHE A 111 -25.59 1.88 -9.22
C PHE A 111 -25.72 0.48 -8.58
N ARG A 112 -26.64 0.32 -7.62
CA ARG A 112 -26.88 -0.96 -6.90
C ARG A 112 -25.60 -1.50 -6.25
N LEU A 113 -24.75 -0.59 -5.78
CA LEU A 113 -23.52 -0.89 -5.05
C LEU A 113 -23.83 -0.87 -3.56
N ASP A 114 -23.85 -2.04 -2.94
CA ASP A 114 -24.05 -2.16 -1.49
C ASP A 114 -22.73 -1.89 -0.77
N VAL A 115 -22.64 -0.71 -0.14
CA VAL A 115 -21.49 -0.30 0.65
C VAL A 115 -21.86 -0.22 2.12
N HIS A 116 -20.94 -0.60 2.99
CA HIS A 116 -21.16 -0.61 4.43
C HIS A 116 -21.19 0.81 5.01
N ASP A 117 -20.32 1.70 4.54
CA ASP A 117 -20.26 3.09 5.01
C ASP A 117 -19.61 4.02 4.00
N VAL A 118 -19.98 5.30 4.07
CA VAL A 118 -19.38 6.41 3.32
C VAL A 118 -18.84 7.41 4.33
N ILE A 119 -17.52 7.65 4.27
CA ILE A 119 -16.76 8.47 5.20
C ILE A 119 -16.21 9.68 4.44
N VAL A 120 -16.49 10.89 4.93
CA VAL A 120 -15.97 12.13 4.34
C VAL A 120 -14.70 12.54 5.07
N MET A 121 -13.60 12.67 4.34
CA MET A 121 -12.31 13.12 4.84
C MET A 121 -12.23 14.63 4.71
N THR A 122 -12.19 15.32 5.85
CA THR A 122 -12.12 16.79 5.96
C THR A 122 -10.71 17.30 6.21
N ASP A 123 -9.82 16.43 6.69
CA ASP A 123 -8.48 16.84 7.15
C ASP A 123 -7.42 16.83 6.03
N MET A 124 -7.84 16.86 4.76
CA MET A 124 -6.93 16.76 3.61
C MET A 124 -6.07 18.00 3.42
N ASP A 125 -6.59 19.18 3.79
CA ASP A 125 -5.90 20.47 3.66
C ASP A 125 -5.03 20.82 4.87
N ARG A 126 -5.02 19.95 5.91
CA ARG A 126 -4.17 20.16 7.09
C ARG A 126 -2.73 19.78 6.78
N CYS A 127 -1.77 20.51 7.34
CA CYS A 127 -0.36 20.21 7.20
C CYS A 127 -0.05 18.77 7.67
N PRO A 128 0.79 18.02 6.93
CA PRO A 128 1.23 16.70 7.35
C PRO A 128 2.10 16.78 8.61
N LEU A 129 2.27 15.64 9.31
CA LEU A 129 3.17 15.60 10.45
C LEU A 129 4.61 15.87 9.99
N PRO A 130 5.41 16.65 10.75
CA PRO A 130 6.79 16.97 10.38
C PRO A 130 7.63 15.72 10.12
N LYS A 131 7.44 14.66 10.91
CA LYS A 131 8.13 13.37 10.71
C LYS A 131 7.82 12.74 9.35
N SER A 132 6.56 12.78 8.91
CA SER A 132 6.15 12.22 7.62
C SER A 132 6.66 13.07 6.47
N LEU A 133 6.63 14.40 6.63
CA LEU A 133 7.11 15.35 5.63
C LEU A 133 8.62 15.26 5.44
N ASN A 134 9.40 15.30 6.52
CA ASN A 134 10.87 15.16 6.46
C ASN A 134 11.28 13.86 5.76
N ARG A 135 10.57 12.76 6.02
CA ARG A 135 10.83 11.49 5.35
C ARG A 135 10.57 11.55 3.84
N PHE A 136 9.50 12.24 3.43
CA PHE A 136 9.24 12.47 2.00
C PHE A 136 10.37 13.30 1.39
N GLU A 137 10.75 14.40 2.03
CA GLU A 137 11.86 15.23 1.56
C GLU A 137 13.16 14.43 1.42
N GLU A 138 13.53 13.64 2.43
CA GLU A 138 14.68 12.73 2.40
C GLU A 138 14.66 11.76 1.22
N SER A 139 13.48 11.22 0.87
CA SER A 139 13.34 10.32 -0.28
C SER A 139 13.56 11.01 -1.63
N VAL A 140 13.30 12.32 -1.69
CA VAL A 140 13.43 13.11 -2.92
C VAL A 140 14.82 13.73 -3.06
N ILE A 141 15.54 13.98 -1.95
CA ILE A 141 16.90 14.58 -1.93
C ILE A 141 17.84 14.03 -3.03
N PRO A 142 17.97 12.69 -3.25
CA PRO A 142 18.87 12.15 -4.27
C PRO A 142 18.56 12.63 -5.70
N PHE A 143 17.32 13.06 -5.94
CA PHE A 143 16.83 13.51 -7.23
C PHE A 143 16.76 15.04 -7.35
N ARG A 144 17.14 15.81 -6.32
CA ARG A 144 17.12 17.29 -6.37
C ARG A 144 18.34 17.84 -7.13
N LEU A 145 18.14 18.94 -7.86
CA LEU A 145 19.23 19.65 -8.56
C LEU A 145 19.96 20.65 -7.67
N PHE A 146 19.28 21.29 -6.72
CA PHE A 146 19.79 22.42 -5.92
C PHE A 146 20.35 23.52 -6.84
N ASP A 147 19.45 24.10 -7.64
CA ASP A 147 19.75 25.06 -8.71
C ASP A 147 19.41 26.52 -8.35
N ASP A 148 18.96 26.78 -7.12
CA ASP A 148 18.67 28.10 -6.56
C ASP A 148 19.83 29.11 -6.59
N GLN A 149 21.08 28.64 -6.62
CA GLN A 149 22.30 29.48 -6.59
C GLN A 149 23.09 29.54 -7.91
N GLN A 150 22.61 28.94 -9.01
CA GLN A 150 23.38 28.82 -10.25
C GLN A 150 22.84 29.68 -11.41
N ASP A 151 23.73 30.14 -12.30
CA ASP A 151 23.38 30.92 -13.49
C ASP A 151 22.53 30.12 -14.49
N GLY A 152 21.58 30.78 -15.17
CA GLY A 152 20.62 30.12 -16.07
C GLY A 152 21.22 29.29 -17.21
N ALA A 153 22.46 29.56 -17.62
CA ALA A 153 23.17 28.80 -18.65
C ALA A 153 23.67 27.44 -18.15
N SER A 154 24.19 27.34 -16.92
CA SER A 154 24.65 26.06 -16.35
C SER A 154 23.47 25.13 -16.03
N ILE A 155 22.32 25.69 -15.68
CA ILE A 155 21.09 24.92 -15.39
C ILE A 155 20.61 24.15 -16.63
N GLN A 156 20.68 24.74 -17.82
CA GLN A 156 20.26 24.06 -19.06
C GLN A 156 21.18 22.88 -19.42
N GLU A 157 22.47 23.01 -19.18
CA GLU A 157 23.44 21.92 -19.39
C GLU A 157 23.25 20.79 -18.37
N LEU A 158 23.04 21.13 -17.09
CA LEU A 158 22.74 20.16 -16.04
C LEU A 158 21.45 19.38 -16.33
N ARG A 159 20.41 20.05 -16.86
CA ARG A 159 19.14 19.41 -17.27
C ARG A 159 19.31 18.47 -18.46
N LYS A 160 20.16 18.81 -19.43
CA LYS A 160 20.48 17.90 -20.54
C LYS A 160 21.20 16.64 -20.06
N ASN A 161 22.09 16.79 -19.07
CA ASN A 161 22.88 15.68 -18.54
C ASN A 161 22.09 14.79 -17.57
N ALA A 162 21.08 15.33 -16.88
CA ALA A 162 20.27 14.59 -15.90
C ALA A 162 18.78 15.02 -15.92
N PRO A 163 18.02 14.66 -16.97
CA PRO A 163 16.63 15.09 -17.15
C PRO A 163 15.65 14.53 -16.09
N TRP A 164 16.05 13.52 -15.33
CA TRP A 164 15.24 12.94 -14.25
C TRP A 164 15.31 13.72 -12.94
N LYS A 165 16.25 14.67 -12.81
CA LYS A 165 16.37 15.45 -11.58
C LYS A 165 15.35 16.59 -11.54
N ILE A 166 15.02 17.00 -10.31
CA ILE A 166 13.97 17.96 -9.98
C ILE A 166 14.62 19.30 -9.61
N SER A 167 14.28 20.35 -10.34
CA SER A 167 14.71 21.72 -9.99
C SER A 167 13.98 22.27 -8.76
N ASP A 168 14.57 23.27 -8.11
CA ASP A 168 13.97 23.93 -6.95
C ASP A 168 12.68 24.65 -7.31
N LYS A 169 12.60 25.22 -8.51
CA LYS A 169 11.38 25.83 -9.04
C LYS A 169 10.25 24.81 -9.21
N GLU A 170 10.55 23.63 -9.77
CA GLU A 170 9.56 22.55 -9.91
C GLU A 170 9.14 22.00 -8.55
N PHE A 171 10.10 21.78 -7.65
CA PHE A 171 9.81 21.27 -6.32
C PHE A 171 8.89 22.21 -5.53
N GLU A 172 9.15 23.52 -5.56
CA GLU A 172 8.29 24.51 -4.90
C GLU A 172 6.91 24.61 -5.57
N ALA A 173 6.84 24.59 -6.91
CA ALA A 173 5.58 24.61 -7.65
C ALA A 173 4.66 23.42 -7.30
N PHE A 174 5.25 22.28 -6.94
CA PHE A 174 4.54 21.05 -6.60
C PHE A 174 4.48 20.76 -5.10
N LYS A 175 4.92 21.69 -4.24
CA LYS A 175 5.00 21.52 -2.79
C LYS A 175 3.67 21.14 -2.15
N GLN A 176 2.62 21.95 -2.36
CA GLN A 176 1.29 21.69 -1.80
C GLN A 176 0.74 20.32 -2.22
N LYS A 177 0.95 19.91 -3.48
CA LYS A 177 0.49 18.60 -3.96
C LYS A 177 1.23 17.47 -3.27
N SER A 178 2.53 17.64 -3.05
CA SER A 178 3.36 16.69 -2.34
C SER A 178 2.91 16.53 -0.89
N GLU A 179 2.68 17.64 -0.19
CA GLU A 179 2.15 17.66 1.18
C GLU A 179 0.79 16.95 1.26
N ASN A 180 -0.12 17.20 0.31
CA ASN A 180 -1.41 16.51 0.24
C ASN A 180 -1.26 14.99 0.07
N LYS A 181 -0.20 14.50 -0.62
CA LYS A 181 0.07 13.05 -0.74
C LYS A 181 0.59 12.46 0.55
N VAL A 182 1.48 13.17 1.24
CA VAL A 182 1.95 12.78 2.58
C VAL A 182 0.75 12.71 3.54
N ARG A 183 -0.09 13.74 3.54
CA ARG A 183 -1.28 13.83 4.38
C ARG A 183 -2.27 12.70 4.10
N LEU A 184 -2.52 12.40 2.83
CA LEU A 184 -3.38 11.29 2.44
C LEU A 184 -2.87 9.96 2.98
N ASN A 185 -1.56 9.69 2.90
CA ASN A 185 -0.99 8.47 3.47
C ASN A 185 -1.23 8.37 4.99
N GLU A 186 -1.08 9.46 5.73
CA GLU A 186 -1.38 9.47 7.17
C GLU A 186 -2.84 9.08 7.46
N ILE A 187 -3.77 9.59 6.65
CA ILE A 187 -5.20 9.28 6.76
C ILE A 187 -5.45 7.81 6.42
N ILE A 188 -4.82 7.26 5.38
CA ILE A 188 -4.94 5.85 5.00
C ILE A 188 -4.40 4.96 6.13
N ARG A 189 -3.20 5.26 6.64
CA ARG A 189 -2.58 4.50 7.73
C ARG A 189 -3.43 4.51 9.00
N LYS A 190 -4.05 5.66 9.32
CA LYS A 190 -4.93 5.79 10.50
C LYS A 190 -6.22 4.97 10.38
N ASN A 191 -6.83 4.92 9.19
CA ASN A 191 -8.18 4.36 9.03
C ASN A 191 -8.21 2.92 8.49
N SER A 192 -7.14 2.48 7.81
CA SER A 192 -7.11 1.25 7.00
C SER A 192 -6.00 0.27 7.38
N GLN A 193 -5.43 0.38 8.58
CA GLN A 193 -4.33 -0.48 9.05
C GLN A 193 -4.68 -1.98 9.02
N HIS A 194 -5.94 -2.34 9.28
CA HIS A 194 -6.42 -3.74 9.36
C HIS A 194 -7.28 -4.17 8.17
N SER A 195 -7.30 -3.38 7.10
CA SER A 195 -8.10 -3.66 5.92
C SER A 195 -7.53 -4.85 5.13
N ALA A 196 -8.39 -5.59 4.44
CA ALA A 196 -7.97 -6.67 3.54
C ALA A 196 -7.35 -6.14 2.25
N LEU A 197 -7.81 -4.97 1.80
CA LEU A 197 -7.40 -4.33 0.55
C LEU A 197 -7.72 -2.84 0.65
N VAL A 198 -6.78 -2.00 0.19
CA VAL A 198 -6.98 -0.56 0.01
C VAL A 198 -6.94 -0.24 -1.47
N LEU A 199 -8.00 0.38 -1.97
CA LEU A 199 -8.11 0.87 -3.34
C LEU A 199 -8.00 2.39 -3.29
N VAL A 200 -7.09 2.98 -4.06
CA VAL A 200 -6.91 4.43 -4.10
C VAL A 200 -6.97 4.89 -5.55
N SER A 201 -7.70 5.96 -5.84
CA SER A 201 -7.62 6.61 -7.15
C SER A 201 -6.19 7.10 -7.39
N LEU A 202 -5.58 6.66 -8.49
CA LEU A 202 -4.22 7.01 -8.86
C LEU A 202 -4.14 8.50 -9.17
N PRO A 203 -3.26 9.27 -8.49
CA PRO A 203 -3.07 10.67 -8.81
C PRO A 203 -2.62 10.85 -10.26
N VAL A 204 -3.24 11.80 -10.98
CA VAL A 204 -2.80 12.13 -12.34
C VAL A 204 -1.73 13.22 -12.27
N PRO A 205 -0.51 12.97 -12.78
CA PRO A 205 0.50 14.01 -12.86
C PRO A 205 0.06 15.06 -13.88
N GLN A 206 0.32 16.34 -13.58
CA GLN A 206 0.28 17.38 -14.61
C GLN A 206 1.46 17.18 -15.57
N ARG A 207 1.34 17.72 -16.79
CA ARG A 207 2.35 17.53 -17.86
C ARG A 207 3.75 17.98 -17.43
N ASP A 208 3.83 18.98 -16.57
CA ASP A 208 5.09 19.58 -16.12
C ASP A 208 5.67 18.89 -14.86
N CYS A 209 5.05 17.81 -14.37
CA CYS A 209 5.55 17.09 -13.20
C CYS A 209 6.74 16.20 -13.56
N PRO A 210 7.92 16.37 -12.92
CA PRO A 210 9.05 15.48 -13.12
C PRO A 210 8.70 14.03 -12.75
N SER A 211 9.18 13.08 -13.55
CA SER A 211 8.91 11.65 -13.33
C SER A 211 9.40 11.17 -11.96
N ALA A 212 10.57 11.63 -11.49
CA ALA A 212 11.11 11.30 -10.17
C ALA A 212 10.18 11.76 -9.04
N LEU A 213 9.61 12.97 -9.15
CA LEU A 213 8.68 13.50 -8.15
C LEU A 213 7.37 12.72 -8.14
N TYR A 214 6.84 12.40 -9.33
CA TYR A 214 5.64 11.58 -9.44
C TYR A 214 5.84 10.19 -8.82
N MET A 215 6.96 9.53 -9.08
CA MET A 215 7.27 8.23 -8.47
C MET A 215 7.40 8.33 -6.94
N ALA A 216 8.04 9.40 -6.43
CA ALA A 216 8.11 9.67 -5.00
C ALA A 216 6.72 9.85 -4.36
N TRP A 217 5.76 10.45 -5.07
CA TRP A 217 4.38 10.52 -4.60
C TRP A 217 3.71 9.16 -4.49
N LEU A 218 3.90 8.27 -5.47
CA LEU A 218 3.30 6.93 -5.45
C LEU A 218 3.88 6.08 -4.31
N ASP A 219 5.20 6.16 -4.09
CA ASP A 219 5.86 5.51 -2.96
C ASP A 219 5.34 6.06 -1.63
N THR A 220 5.23 7.39 -1.52
CA THR A 220 4.71 8.07 -0.32
C THR A 220 3.29 7.65 0.02
N LEU A 221 2.41 7.50 -0.99
CA LEU A 221 1.03 7.08 -0.80
C LEU A 221 0.88 5.64 -0.31
N THR A 222 1.81 4.77 -0.70
CA THR A 222 1.76 3.34 -0.37
C THR A 222 2.62 2.96 0.84
N TYR A 223 3.44 3.89 1.32
CA TYR A 223 4.38 3.62 2.39
C TYR A 223 3.73 3.29 3.73
N GLY A 224 4.25 2.23 4.37
CA GLY A 224 3.88 1.87 5.73
C GLY A 224 2.48 1.27 5.84
N LEU A 225 1.92 0.80 4.72
CA LEU A 225 0.68 0.06 4.64
C LEU A 225 0.99 -1.45 4.65
N HIS A 226 0.41 -2.16 5.62
CA HIS A 226 0.60 -3.61 5.78
C HIS A 226 -0.36 -4.44 4.91
N CYS A 227 -1.42 -3.82 4.40
CA CYS A 227 -2.39 -4.44 3.52
C CYS A 227 -2.02 -4.19 2.05
N PRO A 228 -2.44 -5.06 1.12
CA PRO A 228 -2.28 -4.81 -0.31
C PRO A 228 -2.97 -3.51 -0.72
N VAL A 229 -2.28 -2.71 -1.53
CA VAL A 229 -2.79 -1.45 -2.08
C VAL A 229 -2.85 -1.54 -3.58
N ALA A 230 -3.97 -1.12 -4.17
CA ALA A 230 -4.08 -0.96 -5.61
C ALA A 230 -4.39 0.50 -5.95
N LEU A 231 -3.48 1.11 -6.70
CA LEU A 231 -3.69 2.43 -7.30
C LEU A 231 -4.40 2.23 -8.64
N ILE A 232 -5.62 2.76 -8.77
CA ILE A 232 -6.49 2.51 -9.92
C ILE A 232 -6.70 3.81 -10.68
N ARG A 233 -6.65 3.74 -12.00
CA ARG A 233 -7.03 4.84 -12.89
C ARG A 233 -7.97 4.33 -13.95
N GLY A 234 -9.09 5.02 -14.12
CA GLY A 234 -9.98 4.80 -15.26
C GLY A 234 -9.56 5.59 -16.49
N ASN A 235 -10.16 5.28 -17.63
CA ASN A 235 -10.02 6.07 -18.87
C ASN A 235 -10.99 7.27 -18.92
N GLN A 236 -11.61 7.64 -17.80
CA GLN A 236 -12.60 8.72 -17.66
C GLN A 236 -13.85 8.56 -18.53
N GLN A 237 -14.08 7.36 -19.08
CA GLN A 237 -15.36 7.00 -19.67
C GLN A 237 -16.23 6.35 -18.60
N ASN A 238 -17.54 6.66 -18.62
CA ASN A 238 -18.48 6.14 -17.64
C ASN A 238 -18.58 4.62 -17.74
N VAL A 239 -18.04 3.93 -16.74
CA VAL A 239 -18.13 2.46 -16.63
C VAL A 239 -19.39 2.05 -15.87
N LEU A 240 -19.84 2.92 -14.96
CA LEU A 240 -21.12 2.77 -14.27
C LEU A 240 -22.22 3.40 -15.14
N THR A 241 -22.77 2.62 -16.06
CA THR A 241 -23.90 3.04 -16.89
C THR A 241 -25.21 2.54 -16.32
N LEU A 242 -26.22 3.42 -16.29
CA LEU A 242 -27.59 3.02 -16.00
C LEU A 242 -28.13 2.34 -17.26
N TYR A 243 -28.44 1.05 -17.18
CA TYR A 243 -29.29 0.43 -18.17
C TYR A 243 -30.72 0.93 -17.94
N CYS A 244 -31.34 1.52 -18.97
CA CYS A 244 -32.77 1.79 -18.95
C CYS A 244 -33.50 0.46 -18.76
N GLN A 245 -34.30 0.37 -17.69
CA GLN A 245 -35.36 -0.63 -17.58
C GLN A 245 -36.65 -0.03 -18.13
#